data_AF-A0A6L4ARC9-F1
#
_entry.id   AF-A0A6L4ARC9-F1
#
_cell.length_a   1.000
_cell.length_b   1.000
_cell.length_c   1.000
_cell.angle_alpha   90.00
_cell.angle_beta   90.00
_cell.angle_gamma   90.00
#
_symmetry.space_group_name_H-M   'P 1'
#
loop_
_entity.id
_entity.type
_entity.pdbx_description
1 polymer ?
#
loop_
_entity_poly.entity_id
_entity_poly.type
_entity_poly.pdbx_seq_one_letter_code
_entity_poly.pdbx_strand_id
1 'polypeptide(L)'
;MPSPCIGELAGQLSGIPGLALRPDAPLSRCTTLRIGGPAELLVDVASERALVALLRATDAAGVPFQLLGLGSNVLAPDDGLRGVVARLTGELKRVRLRGRRV
;
A
#
# COMPACT_ATOMS: atom_id res chain seq x y z
N MET A 1 -16.18 -17.95 -5.52
CA MET A 1 -16.43 -16.62 -4.93
C MET A 1 -16.27 -15.59 -6.04
N PRO A 2 -17.23 -14.70 -6.29
CA PRO A 2 -17.02 -13.62 -7.24
C PRO A 2 -15.80 -12.80 -6.79
N SER A 3 -14.91 -12.49 -7.72
CA SER A 3 -13.74 -11.66 -7.42
C SER A 3 -14.22 -10.33 -6.83
N PRO A 4 -13.75 -9.91 -5.65
CA PRO A 4 -14.14 -8.63 -5.09
C PRO A 4 -13.68 -7.50 -6.01
N CYS A 5 -14.56 -6.53 -6.27
CA CYS A 5 -14.30 -5.48 -7.23
C CYS A 5 -13.40 -4.41 -6.59
N ILE A 6 -12.16 -4.29 -7.06
CA ILE A 6 -11.18 -3.31 -6.57
C ILE A 6 -11.71 -1.87 -6.68
N GLY A 7 -12.58 -1.59 -7.67
CA GLY A 7 -13.18 -0.28 -7.89
C GLY A 7 -14.11 0.15 -6.74
N GLU A 8 -14.91 -0.77 -6.21
CA GLU A 8 -15.79 -0.50 -5.06
C GLU A 8 -14.96 -0.22 -3.80
N LEU A 9 -13.92 -1.02 -3.57
CA LEU A 9 -12.98 -0.82 -2.47
C LEU A 9 -12.26 0.53 -2.61
N ALA A 10 -11.77 0.88 -3.80
CA ALA A 10 -11.13 2.17 -4.05
C ALA A 10 -12.07 3.34 -3.75
N GLY A 11 -13.36 3.22 -4.11
CA GLY A 11 -14.40 4.19 -3.77
C GLY A 11 -14.54 4.36 -2.26
N GLN A 12 -14.65 3.27 -1.50
CA GLN A 12 -14.71 3.30 -0.04
C GLN A 12 -13.47 3.94 0.61
N LEU A 13 -12.29 3.64 0.08
CA LEU A 13 -11.02 4.12 0.63
C LEU A 13 -10.74 5.59 0.31
N SER A 14 -11.28 6.13 -0.79
CA SER A 14 -11.03 7.50 -1.26
C SER A 14 -11.39 8.59 -0.23
N GLY A 15 -12.35 8.32 0.67
CA GLY A 15 -12.78 9.25 1.71
C GLY A 15 -11.97 9.20 3.00
N ILE A 16 -10.97 8.32 3.13
CA ILE A 16 -10.23 8.13 4.37
C ILE A 16 -9.02 9.08 4.42
N PRO A 17 -8.98 10.03 5.38
CA PRO A 17 -7.84 10.94 5.50
C PRO A 17 -6.53 10.19 5.74
N GLY A 18 -5.50 10.55 4.98
CA GLY A 18 -4.18 9.92 5.06
C GLY A 18 -4.00 8.69 4.16
N LEU A 19 -4.96 8.39 3.27
CA LEU A 19 -4.75 7.50 2.12
C LEU A 19 -4.60 8.30 0.83
N ALA A 20 -3.62 7.94 0.01
CA ALA A 20 -3.49 8.42 -1.36
C ALA A 20 -3.47 7.22 -2.31
N LEU A 21 -4.51 7.12 -3.13
CA LEU A 21 -4.78 5.99 -4.02
C LEU A 21 -4.21 6.25 -5.41
N ARG A 22 -3.57 5.23 -5.99
CA ARG A 22 -2.99 5.23 -7.32
C ARG A 22 -3.29 3.91 -8.02
N PRO A 23 -4.38 3.81 -8.79
CA PRO A 23 -4.66 2.62 -9.60
C PRO A 23 -3.60 2.44 -10.68
N ASP A 24 -3.35 1.20 -11.08
CA ASP A 24 -2.43 0.79 -12.16
C ASP A 24 -1.02 1.38 -12.05
N ALA A 25 -0.55 1.63 -10.82
CA ALA A 25 0.74 2.27 -10.59
C ALA A 25 1.90 1.28 -10.84
N PRO A 26 2.89 1.62 -11.68
CA PRO A 26 4.00 0.71 -11.99
C PRO A 26 4.91 0.50 -10.76
N LEU A 27 5.05 -0.76 -10.34
CA LEU A 27 5.88 -1.15 -9.20
C LEU A 27 7.38 -0.96 -9.47
N SER A 28 7.81 -0.97 -10.73
CA SER A 28 9.15 -0.57 -11.15
C SER A 28 9.53 0.85 -10.69
N ARG A 29 8.57 1.75 -10.44
CA ARG A 29 8.84 3.08 -9.86
C ARG A 29 8.96 3.07 -8.33
N CYS A 30 8.68 1.93 -7.70
CA CYS A 30 8.65 1.73 -6.26
C CYS A 30 9.70 0.72 -5.75
N THR A 31 10.44 0.06 -6.64
CA THR A 31 11.52 -0.88 -6.31
C THR A 31 12.88 -0.33 -6.73
N THR A 32 13.94 -0.66 -5.99
CA THR A 32 15.31 -0.22 -6.36
C THR A 32 15.83 -0.94 -7.60
N LEU A 33 15.38 -2.17 -7.84
CA LEU A 33 15.68 -2.95 -9.03
C LEU A 33 15.00 -2.39 -10.29
N ARG A 34 14.01 -1.50 -10.13
CA ARG A 34 13.23 -0.91 -11.22
C ARG A 34 12.52 -1.94 -12.11
N ILE A 35 12.19 -3.09 -11.53
CA ILE A 35 11.43 -4.18 -12.14
C ILE A 35 10.06 -4.25 -11.46
N GLY A 36 9.04 -4.61 -12.23
CA GLY A 36 7.68 -4.79 -11.75
C GLY A 36 6.63 -4.06 -12.58
N GLY A 37 5.58 -4.80 -12.93
CA GLY A 37 4.38 -4.33 -13.60
C GLY A 37 3.47 -3.47 -12.71
N PRO A 38 2.22 -3.23 -13.12
CA PRO A 38 1.29 -2.40 -12.37
C PRO A 38 0.82 -3.08 -11.07
N ALA A 39 0.69 -2.32 -10.00
CA ALA A 39 -0.18 -2.70 -8.89
C ALA A 39 -1.62 -2.31 -9.24
N GLU A 40 -2.57 -3.24 -9.05
CA GLU A 40 -3.99 -2.99 -9.30
C GLU A 40 -4.49 -1.77 -8.49
N LEU A 41 -4.10 -1.67 -7.21
CA LEU A 41 -4.24 -0.45 -6.44
C LEU A 41 -3.02 -0.23 -5.52
N LEU A 42 -2.25 0.84 -5.78
CA LEU A 42 -1.19 1.28 -4.89
C LEU A 42 -1.71 2.36 -3.94
N VAL A 43 -1.47 2.22 -2.64
CA VAL A 43 -1.96 3.15 -1.60
C VAL A 43 -0.80 3.64 -0.75
N ASP A 44 -0.52 4.95 -0.75
CA ASP A 44 0.36 5.54 0.26
C ASP A 44 -0.46 5.85 1.53
N VAL A 45 0.03 5.39 2.68
CA VAL A 45 -0.66 5.44 3.98
C VAL A 45 0.14 6.33 4.93
N ALA A 46 -0.44 7.45 5.35
CA ALA A 46 0.27 8.50 6.08
C ALA A 46 0.10 8.43 7.61
N SER A 47 -0.84 7.64 8.12
CA SER A 47 -1.13 7.52 9.56
C SER A 47 -1.55 6.11 9.97
N GLU A 48 -1.43 5.80 11.26
CA GLU A 48 -1.85 4.51 11.83
C GLU A 48 -3.36 4.27 11.68
N ARG A 49 -4.17 5.32 11.90
CA ARG A 49 -5.64 5.24 11.74
C ARG A 49 -6.02 4.88 10.31
N ALA A 50 -5.35 5.49 9.33
CA ALA A 50 -5.56 5.19 7.91
C ALA A 50 -5.14 3.75 7.57
N LEU A 51 -4.04 3.26 8.14
CA LEU A 51 -3.59 1.88 7.96
C LEU A 51 -4.61 0.87 8.51
N VAL A 52 -5.13 1.10 9.72
CA VAL A 52 -6.15 0.22 10.32
C VAL A 52 -7.42 0.21 9.47
N ALA A 53 -7.86 1.37 8.99
CA ALA A 53 -9.04 1.46 8.14
C ALA A 53 -8.85 0.73 6.80
N LEU A 54 -7.67 0.89 6.17
CA LEU A 54 -7.30 0.17 4.95
C LEU A 54 -7.33 -1.35 5.16
N LEU A 55 -6.66 -1.85 6.20
CA LEU A 55 -6.58 -3.28 6.50
C LEU A 55 -7.97 -3.89 6.74
N ARG A 56 -8.84 -3.21 7.49
CA ARG A 56 -10.22 -3.66 7.72
C ARG A 56 -11.03 -3.71 6.44
N ALA A 57 -10.90 -2.70 5.58
CA ALA A 57 -11.63 -2.66 4.31
C ALA A 57 -11.17 -3.76 3.34
N THR A 58 -9.85 -3.99 3.23
CA THR A 58 -9.31 -5.08 2.40
C THR A 58 -9.70 -6.46 2.90
N ASP A 59 -9.69 -6.67 4.23
CA ASP A 59 -10.09 -7.93 4.85
C ASP A 59 -11.59 -8.20 4.65
N ALA A 60 -12.45 -7.22 4.92
CA ALA A 60 -13.89 -7.34 4.72
C ALA A 60 -14.26 -7.59 3.25
N ALA A 61 -13.51 -7.01 2.31
CA ALA A 61 -13.70 -7.23 0.88
C ALA A 61 -13.04 -8.53 0.37
N GLY A 62 -12.21 -9.22 1.16
CA GLY A 62 -11.44 -10.38 0.70
C GLY A 62 -10.43 -10.04 -0.40
N VAL A 63 -9.96 -8.79 -0.47
CA VAL A 63 -8.99 -8.33 -1.47
C VAL A 63 -7.57 -8.60 -0.98
N PRO A 64 -6.69 -9.23 -1.79
CA PRO A 64 -5.30 -9.46 -1.41
C PRO A 64 -4.58 -8.16 -1.02
N PHE A 65 -3.82 -8.19 0.08
CA PHE A 65 -3.08 -7.04 0.59
C PHE A 65 -1.59 -7.37 0.70
N GLN A 66 -0.73 -6.46 0.23
CA GLN A 66 0.71 -6.54 0.38
C GLN A 66 1.28 -5.22 0.89
N LEU A 67 2.25 -5.29 1.81
CA LEU A 67 2.98 -4.12 2.31
C LEU A 67 4.32 -3.98 1.59
N LEU A 68 4.56 -2.82 0.98
CA LEU A 68 5.80 -2.47 0.32
C LEU A 68 6.54 -1.39 1.14
N GLY A 69 7.75 -1.72 1.56
CA GLY A 69 8.68 -0.74 2.14
C GLY A 69 9.27 0.19 1.08
N LEU A 70 10.59 0.41 1.12
CA LEU A 70 11.29 1.17 0.07
C LEU A 70 11.61 0.34 -1.18
N GLY A 71 11.21 -0.94 -1.20
CA GLY A 71 11.42 -1.83 -2.34
C GLY A 71 12.88 -2.20 -2.63
N SER A 72 13.77 -2.14 -1.62
CA SER A 72 15.20 -2.43 -1.77
C SER A 72 15.54 -3.90 -1.97
N ASN A 73 14.63 -4.79 -1.59
CA ASN A 73 14.77 -6.24 -1.67
C ASN A 73 13.49 -6.89 -2.20
N VAL A 74 12.87 -6.27 -3.21
CA VAL A 74 11.63 -6.75 -3.82
C VAL A 74 11.83 -6.86 -5.33
N LEU A 75 11.58 -8.06 -5.85
CA LEU A 75 11.45 -8.33 -7.28
C LEU A 75 9.95 -8.55 -7.57
N ALA A 76 9.28 -7.52 -8.05
CA ALA A 76 7.87 -7.61 -8.41
C ALA A 76 7.73 -8.22 -9.82
N PRO A 77 6.70 -9.04 -10.07
CA PRO A 77 6.46 -9.64 -11.39
C PRO A 77 6.12 -8.57 -12.44
N ASP A 78 6.48 -8.83 -13.70
CA ASP A 78 6.19 -7.93 -14.82
C ASP A 78 4.69 -7.86 -15.15
N ASP A 79 3.94 -8.93 -14.86
CA ASP A 79 2.47 -8.94 -14.97
C ASP A 79 1.78 -8.11 -13.88
N GLY A 80 2.53 -7.65 -12.87
CA GLY A 80 1.99 -6.82 -11.79
C GLY A 80 1.41 -7.60 -10.61
N LEU A 81 0.79 -6.88 -9.67
CA LEU A 81 0.23 -7.43 -8.45
C LEU A 81 -1.26 -7.10 -8.33
N ARG A 82 -2.06 -8.14 -8.06
CA ARG A 82 -3.49 -8.01 -7.79
C ARG A 82 -3.77 -7.52 -6.37
N GLY A 83 -4.89 -6.82 -6.23
CA GLY A 83 -5.36 -6.25 -4.98
C GLY A 83 -4.61 -4.98 -4.57
N VAL A 84 -4.39 -4.81 -3.27
CA VAL A 84 -3.82 -3.59 -2.70
C VAL A 84 -2.34 -3.79 -2.37
N VAL A 85 -1.51 -2.88 -2.88
CA VAL A 85 -0.14 -2.70 -2.43
C VAL A 85 -0.08 -1.42 -1.59
N ALA A 86 0.35 -1.48 -0.35
CA ALA A 86 0.42 -0.33 0.55
C ALA A 86 1.86 0.10 0.82
N ARG A 87 2.08 1.41 0.92
CA ARG A 87 3.36 2.02 1.31
C ARG A 87 3.18 2.90 2.53
N LEU A 88 4.06 2.77 3.51
CA LEU A 88 4.01 3.59 4.72
C LEU A 88 4.72 4.92 4.51
N THR A 89 4.03 6.01 4.80
CA THR A 89 4.49 7.39 4.61
C THR A 89 4.11 8.26 5.82
N GLY A 90 4.32 9.58 5.72
CA GLY A 90 3.90 10.53 6.74
C GLY A 90 4.43 10.19 8.14
N GLU A 91 3.51 10.05 9.08
CA GLU A 91 3.81 9.81 10.49
C GLU A 91 4.51 8.46 10.74
N LEU A 92 4.28 7.49 9.87
CA LEU A 92 4.79 6.13 9.99
C LEU A 92 6.29 6.02 9.64
N LYS A 93 6.90 7.11 9.15
CA LYS A 93 8.35 7.23 8.94
C LYS A 93 9.07 7.91 10.11
N ARG A 94 8.33 8.36 11.13
CA ARG A 94 8.87 9.20 12.21
C ARG A 94 9.79 8.37 13.12
N VAL A 95 10.97 8.92 13.40
CA VAL A 95 11.89 8.37 14.41
C VAL A 95 11.78 9.21 15.67
N ARG A 96 11.70 8.55 16.83
CA ARG A 96 11.76 9.20 18.16
C ARG A 96 12.83 8.52 19.00
N LEU A 97 13.79 9.29 19.49
CA LEU A 97 14.79 8.81 20.45
C LEU A 97 14.26 8.99 21.87
N ARG A 98 14.37 7.95 22.71
CA ARG A 98 14.03 8.01 24.13
C ARG A 98 15.27 7.67 24.95
N GLY A 99 15.76 8.65 25.72
CA GLY A 99 17.00 8.53 26.50
C GLY A 99 18.26 8.91 25.69
N ARG A 100 19.39 9.02 26.40
CA ARG A 100 20.68 9.40 25.83
C ARG A 100 21.74 8.46 26.41
N ARG A 101 21.99 7.35 25.72
CA ARG A 101 23.26 6.62 25.85
C ARG A 101 23.74 6.34 24.42
N VAL A 102 24.87 6.94 24.11
CA VAL A 102 25.74 6.57 22.98
C VAL A 102 26.80 5.66 23.56
#